data_AF-A0A7Y6PNA3-F1
#
_entry.id   AF-A0A7Y6PNA3-F1
#
_cell.length_a   1.000
_cell.length_b   1.000
_cell.length_c   1.000
_cell.angle_alpha   90.00
_cell.angle_beta   90.00
_cell.angle_gamma   90.00
#
_symmetry.space_group_name_H-M   'P 1'
#
loop_
_entity.id
_entity.type
_entity.pdbx_description
1 polymer ?
#
loop_
_entity_poly.entity_id
_entity_poly.type
_entity_poly.pdbx_seq_one_letter_code
_entity_poly.pdbx_strand_id
1 'polypeptide(L)'
;MRLISILVLASVLSCAAEPRHPTLIISERRELNERAAVGQARVFSTPSVHSRLAGARAWLAIAKALMAMPAGAYQAARRGIAELGDDYAGPRVRDDTGQRKRFAENRFELQHDEAAAENMTDVLLVRIKMYERRYRAEVE
;
A
#
# COMPACT_ATOMS: atom_id res chain seq x y z
N MET A 1 -17.88 -13.09 -14.85
CA MET A 1 -18.33 -12.11 -13.84
C MET A 1 -18.08 -12.71 -12.46
N ARG A 2 -17.04 -12.27 -11.74
CA ARG A 2 -16.79 -12.72 -10.35
C ARG A 2 -17.25 -11.62 -9.40
N LEU A 3 -18.17 -11.98 -8.51
CA LEU A 3 -18.72 -11.13 -7.45
C LEU A 3 -17.62 -10.80 -6.44
N ILE A 4 -17.31 -9.51 -6.27
CA ILE A 4 -16.45 -9.02 -5.20
C ILE A 4 -17.33 -8.93 -3.94
N SER A 5 -17.17 -9.88 -3.02
CA SER A 5 -17.83 -9.82 -1.72
C SER A 5 -17.00 -8.93 -0.78
N ILE A 6 -17.55 -7.78 -0.42
CA ILE A 6 -17.03 -6.90 0.63
C ILE A 6 -17.69 -7.35 1.95
N LEU A 7 -16.92 -7.99 2.83
CA LEU A 7 -17.39 -8.39 4.15
C LEU A 7 -16.88 -7.37 5.18
N VAL A 8 -17.78 -6.53 5.70
CA VAL A 8 -17.49 -5.59 6.80
C VAL A 8 -17.98 -6.20 8.11
N LEU A 9 -17.08 -6.64 8.98
CA LEU A 9 -17.40 -7.05 10.35
C LEU A 9 -17.13 -5.89 11.31
N ALA A 10 -18.18 -5.42 11.98
CA ALA A 10 -18.08 -4.49 13.11
C ALA A 10 -18.43 -5.25 14.40
N SER A 11 -17.54 -5.26 15.37
CA SER A 11 -17.79 -5.75 16.74
C SER A 11 -17.48 -4.63 17.71
N VAL A 12 -18.44 -4.28 18.57
CA VAL A 12 -18.34 -3.20 19.56
C VAL A 12 -18.38 -3.82 20.96
N LEU A 13 -17.26 -3.78 21.67
CA LEU A 13 -17.20 -4.02 23.12
C LEU A 13 -16.95 -2.67 23.80
N SER A 14 -17.88 -2.27 24.66
CA SER A 14 -17.87 -0.97 25.36
C SER A 14 -17.44 -1.17 26.81
N CYS A 15 -16.36 -0.50 27.21
CA CYS A 15 -16.07 -0.17 28.61
C CYS A 15 -15.18 1.09 28.65
N ALA A 16 -15.67 2.12 29.33
CA ALA A 16 -15.10 3.44 29.62
C ALA A 16 -13.65 3.76 29.16
N ALA A 17 -13.54 4.52 28.06
CA ALA A 17 -12.41 5.38 27.72
C ALA A 17 -12.97 6.57 26.90
N GLU A 18 -12.27 7.70 26.82
CA GLU A 18 -12.55 8.86 25.94
C GLU A 18 -13.20 8.45 24.60
N PRO A 19 -14.00 9.29 23.93
CA PRO A 19 -14.59 8.94 22.63
C PRO A 19 -13.48 8.69 21.61
N ARG A 20 -12.95 7.46 21.62
CA ARG A 20 -12.11 6.88 20.58
C ARG A 20 -13.07 6.78 19.42
N HIS A 21 -12.89 7.65 18.45
CA HIS A 21 -13.61 7.55 17.18
C HIS A 21 -13.63 6.08 16.76
N PRO A 22 -14.79 5.53 16.37
CA PRO A 22 -14.91 4.12 16.04
C PRO A 22 -13.84 3.76 15.01
N THR A 23 -12.88 2.92 15.41
CA THR A 23 -11.81 2.50 14.52
C THR A 23 -12.39 1.54 13.51
N LEU A 24 -12.41 1.94 12.24
CA LEU A 24 -12.79 1.08 11.13
C LEU A 24 -11.53 0.37 10.61
N ILE A 25 -11.64 -0.93 10.34
CA ILE A 25 -10.58 -1.70 9.68
C ILE A 25 -10.99 -1.91 8.23
N ILE A 26 -10.26 -1.29 7.31
CA ILE A 26 -10.40 -1.54 5.87
C ILE A 26 -9.45 -2.68 5.52
N SER A 27 -9.96 -3.73 4.90
CA SER A 27 -9.16 -4.87 4.43
C SER A 27 -9.30 -5.03 2.92
N GLU A 28 -8.17 -5.01 2.21
CA GLU A 28 -8.10 -5.13 0.76
C GLU A 28 -7.28 -6.36 0.39
N ARG A 29 -7.87 -7.28 -0.38
CA ARG A 29 -7.17 -8.45 -0.92
C ARG A 29 -6.64 -8.14 -2.33
N ARG A 30 -5.40 -8.51 -2.59
CA ARG A 30 -4.78 -8.45 -3.93
C ARG A 30 -4.18 -9.81 -4.27
N GLU A 31 -4.02 -10.08 -5.56
CA GLU A 31 -3.49 -11.34 -6.08
C GLU A 31 -2.63 -11.10 -7.33
N LEU A 32 -1.50 -11.79 -7.43
CA LEU A 32 -0.60 -11.81 -8.58
C LEU A 32 0.25 -13.10 -8.56
N ASN A 33 0.34 -13.79 -9.70
CA ASN A 33 1.15 -15.01 -9.87
C ASN A 33 0.90 -16.04 -8.75
N GLU A 34 -0.37 -16.36 -8.49
CA GLU A 34 -0.82 -17.29 -7.43
C GLU A 34 -0.50 -16.85 -5.99
N ARG A 35 0.12 -15.67 -5.80
CA ARG A 35 0.31 -15.05 -4.48
C ARG A 35 -0.82 -14.09 -4.22
N ALA A 36 -1.52 -14.31 -3.11
CA ALA A 36 -2.47 -13.36 -2.57
C ALA A 36 -1.95 -12.78 -1.26
N ALA A 37 -2.23 -11.49 -1.04
CA ALA A 37 -2.05 -10.88 0.27
C ALA A 37 -3.25 -10.00 0.60
N VAL A 38 -3.50 -9.85 1.89
CA VAL A 38 -4.46 -8.89 2.43
C VAL A 38 -3.69 -7.77 3.08
N GLY A 39 -3.94 -6.54 2.64
CA GLY A 39 -3.46 -5.34 3.28
C GLY A 39 -4.57 -4.72 4.08
N GLN A 40 -4.22 -4.15 5.24
CA GLN A 40 -5.20 -3.56 6.15
C GLN A 40 -4.81 -2.11 6.46
N ALA A 41 -5.82 -1.26 6.63
CA ALA A 41 -5.69 0.10 7.15
C ALA A 41 -6.69 0.30 8.28
N ARG A 42 -6.22 0.77 9.43
CA ARG A 42 -7.07 1.22 10.54
C ARG A 42 -7.32 2.70 10.38
N VAL A 43 -8.58 3.11 10.43
CA VAL A 43 -8.99 4.48 10.14
C VAL A 43 -9.97 5.01 11.17
N PHE A 44 -9.90 6.31 11.41
CA PHE A 44 -10.77 7.02 12.36
C PHE A 44 -11.89 7.83 11.67
N SER A 45 -11.88 7.92 10.34
CA SER A 45 -12.84 8.69 9.53
C SER A 45 -13.12 8.01 8.17
N THR A 46 -13.81 8.71 7.26
CA THR A 46 -14.44 8.19 6.02
C THR A 46 -13.62 7.12 5.24
N PRO A 47 -14.20 5.94 4.94
CA PRO A 47 -13.47 4.77 4.46
C PRO A 47 -12.91 4.85 3.02
N SER A 48 -13.25 5.85 2.21
CA SER A 48 -12.89 5.85 0.78
C SER A 48 -11.46 6.29 0.48
N VAL A 49 -10.85 7.16 1.29
CA VAL A 49 -9.52 7.73 0.99
C VAL A 49 -8.41 6.74 1.34
N HIS A 50 -8.64 5.90 2.36
CA HIS A 50 -7.65 4.99 2.94
C HIS A 50 -7.74 3.54 2.43
N SER A 51 -8.74 3.19 1.62
CA SER A 51 -8.76 1.91 0.89
C SER A 51 -7.53 1.75 -0.01
N ARG A 52 -7.06 2.86 -0.60
CA ARG A 52 -5.80 2.93 -1.36
C ARG A 52 -4.57 2.56 -0.51
N LEU A 53 -4.53 2.98 0.75
CA LEU A 53 -3.46 2.61 1.68
C LEU A 53 -3.50 1.10 1.99
N ALA A 54 -4.68 0.54 2.27
CA ALA A 54 -4.85 -0.89 2.49
C ALA A 54 -4.43 -1.70 1.25
N GLY A 55 -4.85 -1.28 0.05
CA GLY A 55 -4.45 -1.88 -1.22
C GLY A 55 -2.94 -1.80 -1.47
N ALA A 56 -2.32 -0.65 -1.22
CA ALA A 56 -0.87 -0.47 -1.34
C ALA A 56 -0.09 -1.36 -0.36
N ARG A 57 -0.55 -1.50 0.90
CA ARG A 57 0.02 -2.44 1.89
C ARG A 57 -0.11 -3.90 1.42
N ALA A 58 -1.24 -4.26 0.79
CA ALA A 58 -1.44 -5.60 0.20
C ALA A 58 -0.42 -5.86 -0.92
N TRP A 59 -0.27 -4.90 -1.84
CA TRP A 59 0.70 -4.99 -2.93
C TRP A 59 2.15 -5.07 -2.44
N LEU A 60 2.50 -4.31 -1.39
CA LEU A 60 3.82 -4.39 -0.75
C LEU A 60 4.09 -5.78 -0.17
N ALA A 61 3.10 -6.40 0.48
CA ALA A 61 3.24 -7.76 1.00
C ALA A 61 3.45 -8.78 -0.12
N ILE A 62 2.73 -8.65 -1.25
CA ILE A 62 2.94 -9.49 -2.44
C ILE A 62 4.35 -9.26 -3.02
N ALA A 63 4.79 -8.01 -3.16
CA ALA A 63 6.11 -7.68 -3.69
C ALA A 63 7.22 -8.35 -2.87
N LYS A 64 7.15 -8.25 -1.53
CA LYS A 64 8.08 -8.92 -0.62
C LYS A 64 8.05 -10.45 -0.74
N ALA A 65 6.86 -11.04 -0.87
CA ALA A 65 6.70 -12.49 -1.04
C ALA A 65 7.22 -13.00 -2.40
N LEU A 66 7.26 -12.12 -3.40
CA LEU A 66 7.73 -12.43 -4.75
C LEU A 66 9.21 -12.06 -4.98
N MET A 67 10.00 -11.68 -3.96
CA MET A 67 11.40 -11.26 -4.17
C MET A 67 12.27 -12.34 -4.83
N ALA A 68 11.94 -13.63 -4.67
CA ALA A 68 12.59 -14.74 -5.38
C ALA A 68 12.21 -14.84 -6.88
N MET A 69 11.24 -14.04 -7.33
CA MET A 69 10.81 -13.87 -8.72
C MET A 69 10.81 -12.36 -9.05
N PRO A 70 11.98 -11.76 -9.31
CA PRO A 70 12.15 -10.30 -9.28
C PRO A 70 11.20 -9.53 -10.21
N ALA A 71 10.96 -10.01 -11.43
CA ALA A 71 9.98 -9.40 -12.32
C ALA A 71 8.57 -9.34 -11.71
N GLY A 72 8.15 -10.38 -10.98
CA GLY A 72 6.89 -10.42 -10.25
C GLY A 72 6.85 -9.43 -9.09
N ALA A 73 7.92 -9.35 -8.31
CA ALA A 73 8.05 -8.37 -7.21
C ALA A 73 7.99 -6.92 -7.72
N TYR A 74 8.71 -6.61 -8.80
CA TYR A 74 8.65 -5.31 -9.47
C TYR A 74 7.23 -4.96 -9.92
N GLN A 75 6.52 -5.89 -10.58
CA GLN A 75 5.15 -5.66 -11.03
C GLN A 75 4.17 -5.42 -9.87
N ALA A 76 4.30 -6.18 -8.78
CA ALA A 76 3.50 -5.98 -7.57
C ALA A 76 3.76 -4.60 -6.95
N ALA A 77 5.03 -4.21 -6.78
CA ALA A 77 5.40 -2.92 -6.22
C ALA A 77 4.90 -1.75 -7.10
N ARG A 78 5.04 -1.87 -8.42
CA ARG A 78 4.54 -0.89 -9.39
C ARG A 78 3.02 -0.70 -9.30
N ARG A 79 2.26 -1.79 -9.18
CA ARG A 79 0.81 -1.75 -8.95
C ARG A 79 0.46 -1.08 -7.62
N GLY A 80 1.20 -1.38 -6.55
CA GLY A 80 1.02 -0.72 -5.26
C GLY A 80 1.23 0.79 -5.30
N ILE A 81 2.21 1.28 -6.08
CA ILE A 81 2.43 2.72 -6.27
C ILE A 81 1.27 3.35 -7.02
N ALA A 82 0.79 2.72 -8.09
CA ALA A 82 -0.36 3.20 -8.84
C ALA A 82 -1.64 3.24 -8.00
N GLU A 83 -1.87 2.22 -7.17
CA GLU A 83 -2.99 2.13 -6.23
C GLU A 83 -2.96 3.25 -5.18
N LEU A 84 -1.78 3.53 -4.60
CA LEU A 84 -1.63 4.59 -3.60
C LEU A 84 -1.93 5.98 -4.19
N GLY A 85 -1.59 6.19 -5.48
CA GLY A 85 -1.75 7.45 -6.17
C GLY A 85 -0.71 8.51 -5.76
N ASP A 86 -0.91 9.76 -6.17
CA ASP A 86 0.06 10.85 -5.98
C ASP A 86 -0.20 11.71 -4.72
N ASP A 87 -1.35 11.56 -4.05
CA ASP A 87 -1.71 12.33 -2.84
C ASP A 87 -1.10 11.74 -1.54
N TYR A 88 0.04 11.05 -1.65
CA TYR A 88 0.71 10.42 -0.50
C TYR A 88 1.58 11.38 0.31
N ALA A 89 1.94 12.54 -0.24
CA ALA A 89 2.80 13.52 0.42
C ALA A 89 2.27 14.94 0.27
N GLY A 90 2.59 15.81 1.23
CA GLY A 90 2.28 17.24 1.17
C GLY A 90 3.14 17.97 0.13
N PRO A 91 2.67 19.10 -0.44
CA PRO A 91 3.40 19.83 -1.49
C PRO A 91 4.76 20.41 -1.03
N ARG A 92 5.02 20.47 0.28
CA ARG A 92 6.27 20.97 0.88
C ARG A 92 7.24 19.86 1.30
N VAL A 93 6.87 18.59 1.10
CA VAL A 93 7.73 17.46 1.48
C VAL A 93 8.80 17.29 0.41
N ARG A 94 10.07 17.35 0.80
CA ARG A 94 11.18 16.94 -0.08
C ARG A 94 11.11 15.43 -0.28
N ASP A 95 10.81 15.02 -1.50
CA ASP A 95 10.56 13.62 -1.87
C ASP A 95 11.39 13.25 -3.11
N ASP A 96 12.26 12.25 -2.97
CA ASP A 96 13.11 11.71 -4.03
C ASP A 96 12.52 10.44 -4.67
N THR A 97 11.38 9.95 -4.18
CA THR A 97 10.80 8.68 -4.65
C THR A 97 10.41 8.73 -6.12
N GLY A 98 10.08 9.90 -6.67
CA GLY A 98 9.83 10.08 -8.10
C GLY A 98 11.08 9.88 -8.98
N GLN A 99 12.26 10.22 -8.47
CA GLN A 99 13.53 9.94 -9.15
C GLN A 99 13.90 8.46 -9.00
N ARG A 100 13.75 7.91 -7.79
CA ARG A 100 14.02 6.49 -7.50
C ARG A 100 13.12 5.54 -8.28
N LYS A 101 11.83 5.91 -8.47
CA LYS A 101 10.89 5.19 -9.34
C LYS A 101 11.40 5.11 -10.77
N ARG A 102 11.81 6.24 -11.36
CA ARG A 102 12.37 6.29 -12.72
C ARG A 102 13.64 5.47 -12.85
N PHE A 103 14.49 5.48 -11.84
CA PHE A 103 15.67 4.63 -11.79
C PHE A 103 15.31 3.14 -11.77
N ALA A 104 14.33 2.73 -10.97
CA ALA A 104 13.84 1.35 -10.94
C ALA A 104 13.21 0.92 -12.27
N GLU A 105 12.44 1.80 -12.92
CA GLU A 105 11.86 1.55 -14.25
C GLU A 105 12.95 1.32 -15.30
N ASN A 106 13.97 2.18 -15.34
CA ASN A 106 15.11 2.01 -16.23
C ASN A 106 15.88 0.70 -15.95
N ARG A 107 16.05 0.31 -14.68
CA ARG A 107 16.67 -0.97 -14.33
C ARG A 107 15.88 -2.16 -14.90
N PHE A 108 14.56 -2.11 -14.84
CA PHE A 108 13.70 -3.15 -15.39
C PHE A 108 13.79 -3.21 -16.92
N GLU A 109 13.80 -2.06 -17.60
CA GLU A 109 13.98 -1.98 -19.06
C GLU A 109 15.33 -2.55 -19.52
N LEU A 110 16.37 -2.40 -18.70
CA LEU A 110 17.71 -2.96 -18.92
C LEU A 110 17.85 -4.41 -18.43
N GLN A 111 16.77 -5.10 -18.09
CA GLN A 111 16.75 -6.50 -17.60
C GLN A 111 17.54 -6.72 -16.31
N HIS A 112 17.74 -5.66 -15.51
CA HIS A 112 18.29 -5.75 -14.16
C HIS A 112 17.16 -5.96 -13.13
N ASP A 113 16.43 -7.06 -13.26
CA ASP A 113 15.15 -7.27 -12.58
C ASP A 113 15.25 -7.27 -11.05
N GLU A 114 16.32 -7.82 -10.47
CA GLU A 114 16.58 -7.82 -9.01
C GLU A 114 16.68 -6.38 -8.48
N ALA A 115 17.59 -5.60 -9.05
CA ALA A 115 17.77 -4.21 -8.66
C ALA A 115 16.51 -3.38 -8.92
N ALA A 116 15.76 -3.67 -9.99
CA ALA A 116 14.49 -3.01 -10.27
C ALA A 116 13.44 -3.33 -9.20
N ALA A 117 13.31 -4.61 -8.81
CA ALA A 117 12.38 -5.08 -7.81
C ALA A 117 12.67 -4.48 -6.44
N GLU A 118 13.93 -4.49 -6.00
CA GLU A 118 14.36 -3.89 -4.73
C GLU A 118 14.03 -2.39 -4.69
N ASN A 119 14.49 -1.63 -5.70
CA ASN A 119 14.27 -0.19 -5.72
C ASN A 119 12.78 0.16 -5.81
N MET A 120 11.99 -0.56 -6.60
CA MET A 120 10.55 -0.30 -6.73
C MET A 120 9.79 -0.65 -5.45
N THR A 121 10.16 -1.75 -4.78
CA THR A 121 9.56 -2.16 -3.50
C THR A 121 9.88 -1.16 -2.39
N ASP A 122 11.11 -0.66 -2.35
CA ASP A 122 11.52 0.39 -1.42
C ASP A 122 10.79 1.71 -1.67
N VAL A 123 10.61 2.09 -2.93
CA VAL A 123 9.82 3.28 -3.30
C VAL A 123 8.39 3.15 -2.76
N LEU A 124 7.74 2.00 -2.98
CA LEU A 124 6.40 1.76 -2.45
C LEU A 124 6.36 1.88 -0.92
N LEU A 125 7.32 1.26 -0.22
CA LEU A 125 7.41 1.32 1.23
C LEU A 125 7.57 2.76 1.74
N VAL A 126 8.44 3.56 1.11
CA VAL A 126 8.64 4.96 1.50
C VAL A 126 7.37 5.78 1.27
N ARG A 127 6.69 5.61 0.13
CA ARG A 127 5.45 6.33 -0.16
C ARG A 127 4.32 5.96 0.81
N ILE A 128 4.19 4.69 1.18
CA ILE A 128 3.26 4.24 2.24
C ILE A 128 3.57 4.97 3.56
N LYS A 129 4.83 5.01 3.99
CA LYS A 129 5.23 5.72 5.22
C LYS A 129 4.96 7.23 5.16
N MET A 130 5.14 7.84 3.99
CA MET A 130 4.82 9.26 3.78
C MET A 130 3.32 9.51 3.86
N TYR A 131 2.51 8.63 3.26
CA TYR A 131 1.05 8.67 3.36
C TYR A 131 0.62 8.58 4.83
N GLU A 132 1.09 7.58 5.56
CA GLU A 132 0.79 7.40 6.99
C GLU A 132 1.20 8.63 7.82
N ARG A 133 2.34 9.25 7.50
CA ARG A 133 2.77 10.48 8.17
C ARG A 133 1.84 11.66 7.86
N ARG A 134 1.41 11.81 6.61
CA ARG A 134 0.51 12.88 6.17
C ARG A 134 -0.86 12.76 6.83
N TYR A 135 -1.39 11.55 6.87
CA TYR A 135 -2.73 11.25 7.40
C TYR A 135 -2.69 10.70 8.83
N ARG A 136 -1.65 10.98 9.62
CA ARG A 136 -1.46 10.40 10.97
C ARG A 136 -2.66 10.58 11.91
N ALA A 137 -3.41 11.67 11.77
CA ALA A 137 -4.61 11.91 12.57
C ALA A 137 -5.81 11.01 12.16
N GLU A 138 -5.71 10.35 11.01
CA GLU A 138 -6.78 9.58 10.37
C GLU A 138 -6.44 8.08 10.27
N VAL A 139 -5.16 7.70 10.30
CA VAL A 139 -4.71 6.31 10.11
C VAL A 139 -3.75 5.80 11.20
N GLU A 140 -3.86 4.50 11.52
CA GLU A 140 -2.95 3.73 12.40
C GLU A 140 -2.17 2.65 11.61
#